data_AF-A0AAU6YP73-F1
#
_entry.id   AF-A0AAU6YP73-F1
#
_cell.length_a   1.000
_cell.length_b   1.000
_cell.length_c   1.000
_cell.angle_alpha   90.00
_cell.angle_beta   90.00
_cell.angle_gamma   90.00
#
_symmetry.space_group_name_H-M   'P 1'
#
loop_
_entity.id
_entity.type
_entity.pdbx_description
1 polymer ?
#
loop_
_entity_poly.entity_id
_entity_poly.type
_entity_poly.pdbx_seq_one_letter_code
_entity_poly.pdbx_strand_id
1 'polypeptide(L)'
;MEQLTIDGNPVEKTINLRCFRVDDHDYYAAADEAEALRLHSDLTGIDCEEVDSCTEVVGDLLDKPWQEEDKPGVAVGTLRQWLAEAKEPGWLAGTE
;
A
#
# COMPACT_ATOMS: atom_id res chain seq x y z
N MET A 1 0.02 -26.72 7.46
CA MET A 1 0.78 -25.47 7.27
C MET A 1 2.05 -25.59 8.09
N GLU A 2 3.17 -25.82 7.41
CA GLU A 2 4.46 -26.12 8.05
C GLU A 2 5.13 -24.79 8.45
N GLN A 3 5.24 -24.55 9.75
CA GLN A 3 6.06 -23.45 10.29
C GLN A 3 7.54 -23.86 10.22
N LEU A 4 8.31 -23.15 9.40
CA LEU A 4 9.77 -23.25 9.38
C LEU A 4 10.32 -22.55 10.63
N THR A 5 10.85 -23.33 11.55
CA THR A 5 11.57 -22.85 12.74
C THR A 5 13.07 -23.05 12.53
N ILE A 6 13.83 -21.96 12.59
CA ILE A 6 15.28 -21.98 12.81
C ILE A 6 15.49 -21.38 14.21
N ASP A 7 16.03 -22.20 15.12
CA ASP A 7 16.45 -21.79 16.47
C ASP A 7 15.36 -21.31 17.46
N GLY A 8 14.14 -21.84 17.38
CA GLY A 8 13.13 -21.69 18.45
C GLY A 8 12.57 -20.26 18.63
N ASN A 9 12.94 -19.33 17.76
CA ASN A 9 12.27 -18.04 17.62
C ASN A 9 11.34 -18.12 16.40
N PRO A 10 10.11 -17.60 16.48
CA PRO A 10 9.29 -17.44 15.28
C PRO A 10 10.07 -16.56 14.30
N VAL A 11 10.35 -17.06 13.11
CA VAL A 11 10.77 -16.21 12.00
C VAL A 11 9.52 -15.43 11.62
N GLU A 12 9.29 -14.30 12.29
CA GLU A 12 8.39 -13.28 11.76
C GLU A 12 8.99 -12.90 10.41
N LYS A 13 8.43 -13.44 9.32
CA LYS A 13 8.68 -12.91 7.99
C LYS A 13 8.16 -11.49 8.05
N THR A 14 9.03 -10.55 8.39
CA THR A 14 8.75 -9.13 8.27
C THR A 14 8.59 -8.89 6.77
N ILE A 15 7.35 -8.92 6.29
CA ILE A 15 7.04 -8.55 4.92
C ILE A 15 7.42 -7.08 4.83
N ASN A 16 8.46 -6.79 4.04
CA ASN A 16 8.93 -5.43 3.86
C ASN A 16 7.99 -4.71 2.90
N LEU A 17 6.89 -4.17 3.44
CA LEU A 17 5.89 -3.45 2.66
C LEU A 17 6.44 -2.10 2.22
N ARG A 18 6.22 -1.78 0.95
CA ARG A 18 6.50 -0.50 0.31
C ARG A 18 5.17 0.10 -0.15
N CYS A 19 5.15 1.41 -0.40
CA CYS A 19 3.98 2.07 -0.93
C CYS A 19 4.06 2.12 -2.46
N PHE A 20 3.01 1.71 -3.14
CA PHE A 20 2.87 1.78 -4.59
C PHE A 20 1.66 2.61 -4.93
N ARG A 21 1.83 3.52 -5.89
CA ARG A 21 0.74 4.27 -6.48
C ARG A 21 0.33 3.58 -7.77
N VAL A 22 -0.92 3.13 -7.81
CA VAL A 22 -1.58 2.58 -8.99
C VAL A 22 -2.45 3.69 -9.59
N ASP A 23 -2.23 3.93 -10.86
CA ASP A 23 -2.66 5.14 -11.57
C ASP A 23 -2.24 6.40 -10.80
N ASP A 24 -2.90 7.54 -11.01
CA ASP A 24 -2.60 8.77 -10.25
C ASP A 24 -3.40 8.88 -8.94
N HIS A 25 -4.19 7.85 -8.60
CA HIS A 25 -5.26 7.95 -7.62
C HIS A 25 -5.15 7.03 -6.42
N ASP A 26 -4.71 5.78 -6.57
CA ASP A 26 -4.76 4.77 -5.50
C ASP A 26 -3.39 4.36 -4.98
N TYR A 27 -3.29 4.17 -3.67
CA TYR A 27 -2.04 3.90 -2.96
C TYR A 27 -2.18 2.60 -2.17
N TYR A 28 -1.24 1.69 -2.37
CA TYR A 28 -1.24 0.34 -1.79
C TYR A 28 0.04 0.08 -1.01
N ALA A 29 -0.07 -0.63 0.10
CA ALA A 29 1.06 -1.32 0.71
C ALA A 29 1.22 -2.67 0.02
N ALA A 30 2.40 -2.93 -0.53
CA ALA A 30 2.71 -4.20 -1.17
C ALA A 30 4.21 -4.51 -1.09
N ALA A 31 4.58 -5.77 -1.32
CA ALA A 31 5.97 -6.20 -1.41
C ALA A 31 6.61 -5.72 -2.71
N ASP A 32 5.86 -5.62 -3.80
CA ASP A 32 6.29 -5.18 -5.13
C ASP A 32 5.12 -4.62 -5.99
N GLU A 33 5.44 -4.11 -7.19
CA GLU A 33 4.47 -3.55 -8.14
C GLU A 33 3.42 -4.57 -8.59
N ALA A 34 3.81 -5.83 -8.78
CA ALA A 34 2.90 -6.87 -9.26
C ALA A 34 1.83 -7.21 -8.20
N GLU A 35 2.21 -7.20 -6.92
CA GLU A 35 1.27 -7.35 -5.82
C GLU A 35 0.35 -6.13 -5.69
N ALA A 36 0.85 -4.91 -5.87
CA ALA A 36 0.01 -3.71 -5.89
C ALA A 36 -1.04 -3.72 -7.02
N LEU A 37 -0.64 -4.11 -8.23
CA LEU A 37 -1.56 -4.27 -9.37
C LEU A 37 -2.61 -5.34 -9.11
N ARG A 38 -2.21 -6.49 -8.56
CA ARG A 38 -3.16 -7.53 -8.16
C ARG A 38 -4.18 -7.02 -7.14
N LEU A 39 -3.73 -6.30 -6.11
CA LEU A 39 -4.61 -5.72 -5.09
C LEU A 39 -5.60 -4.73 -5.71
N HIS A 40 -5.14 -3.89 -6.64
CA HIS A 40 -6.00 -2.97 -7.37
C HIS A 40 -7.06 -3.73 -8.18
N SER A 41 -6.65 -4.70 -9.00
CA SER A 41 -7.58 -5.51 -9.79
C SER A 41 -8.60 -6.28 -8.95
N ASP A 42 -8.16 -6.85 -7.82
CA ASP A 42 -9.04 -7.55 -6.88
C ASP A 42 -10.07 -6.59 -6.24
N LEU A 43 -9.71 -5.30 -6.06
CA LEU A 43 -10.57 -4.28 -5.44
C LEU A 43 -11.56 -3.63 -6.42
N THR A 44 -11.08 -3.25 -7.61
CA THR A 44 -11.85 -2.48 -8.61
C THR A 44 -12.53 -3.37 -9.65
N GLY A 45 -12.05 -4.59 -9.83
CA GLY A 45 -12.44 -5.48 -10.93
C GLY A 45 -11.84 -5.10 -12.29
N ILE A 46 -10.93 -4.10 -12.32
CA ILE A 46 -10.22 -3.66 -13.53
C ILE A 46 -9.03 -4.61 -13.77
N ASP A 47 -8.85 -5.06 -15.00
CA ASP A 47 -7.72 -5.95 -15.32
C ASP A 47 -6.39 -5.19 -15.16
N CYS A 48 -5.32 -5.88 -14.74
CA CYS A 48 -4.02 -5.25 -14.59
C CYS A 48 -3.46 -4.75 -15.93
N GLU A 49 -3.94 -5.27 -17.07
CA GLU A 49 -3.64 -4.77 -18.41
C GLU A 49 -4.29 -3.40 -18.72
N GLU A 50 -5.33 -3.00 -17.97
CA GLU A 50 -6.04 -1.73 -18.14
C GLU A 50 -5.49 -0.60 -17.26
N VAL A 51 -4.55 -0.90 -16.35
CA VAL A 51 -3.89 0.08 -15.49
C VAL A 51 -2.84 0.86 -16.30
N ASP A 52 -2.87 2.19 -16.23
CA ASP A 52 -1.95 3.05 -16.98
C ASP A 52 -0.55 3.08 -16.36
N SER A 53 -0.45 3.08 -15.02
CA SER A 53 0.84 3.09 -14.34
C SER A 53 0.82 2.49 -12.93
N CYS A 54 1.95 1.90 -12.53
CA CYS A 54 2.23 1.52 -11.14
C CYS A 54 3.64 1.99 -10.80
N THR A 55 3.79 2.75 -9.71
CA THR A 55 5.09 3.31 -9.32
C THR A 55 5.30 3.25 -7.81
N GLU A 56 6.50 2.90 -7.37
CA GLU A 56 6.84 2.98 -5.94
C GLU A 56 6.87 4.44 -5.47
N VAL A 57 6.15 4.72 -4.38
CA VAL A 57 6.11 6.03 -3.74
C VAL A 57 7.21 6.10 -2.68
N VAL A 58 8.11 7.07 -2.86
CA VAL A 58 9.24 7.33 -1.96
C VAL A 58 9.35 8.80 -1.60
N GLY A 59 10.10 9.10 -0.54
CA GLY A 59 10.42 10.47 -0.14
C GLY A 59 9.21 11.27 0.36
N ASP A 60 9.20 12.57 0.06
CA ASP A 60 8.27 13.56 0.63
C ASP A 60 6.79 13.24 0.36
N LEU A 61 6.48 12.50 -0.72
CA LEU A 61 5.10 12.13 -1.03
C LEU A 61 4.52 11.21 0.05
N LEU A 62 5.34 10.40 0.73
CA LEU A 62 4.90 9.57 1.85
C LEU A 62 4.49 10.39 3.08
N ASP A 63 5.10 11.56 3.26
CA ASP A 63 4.90 12.44 4.41
C ASP A 63 3.85 13.53 4.16
N LYS A 64 3.32 13.60 2.93
CA LYS A 64 2.27 14.55 2.57
C LYS A 64 0.99 14.24 3.37
N PRO A 65 0.40 15.24 4.05
CA PRO A 65 -0.83 15.03 4.80
C PRO A 65 -1.99 14.74 3.84
N TRP A 66 -2.67 13.62 4.07
CA TRP A 66 -3.93 13.29 3.44
C TRP A 66 -5.05 14.13 4.06
N GLN A 67 -5.99 14.56 3.22
CA GLN A 67 -7.13 15.34 3.68
C GLN A 67 -8.38 14.47 3.73
N GLU A 68 -9.26 14.82 4.67
CA GLU A 68 -10.61 14.30 4.72
C GLU A 68 -11.41 14.82 3.52
N GLU A 69 -12.06 13.92 2.80
CA GLU A 69 -12.80 14.22 1.56
C GLU A 69 -13.99 15.16 1.84
N ASP A 70 -14.77 14.88 2.88
CA ASP A 70 -15.91 15.68 3.31
C ASP A 70 -15.49 16.98 4.03
N LYS A 71 -14.22 17.10 4.43
CA LYS A 71 -13.69 18.28 5.16
C LYS A 71 -12.33 18.72 4.66
N PRO A 72 -12.29 19.48 3.54
CA PRO A 72 -11.07 20.08 3.03
C PRO A 72 -10.32 20.85 4.13
N GLY A 73 -9.00 20.63 4.21
CA GLY A 73 -8.12 21.24 5.22
C GLY A 73 -8.01 20.47 6.54
N VAL A 74 -8.79 19.40 6.76
CA VAL A 74 -8.60 18.50 7.91
C VAL A 74 -7.68 17.36 7.51
N ALA A 75 -6.49 17.30 8.12
CA ALA A 75 -5.54 16.22 7.87
C ALA A 75 -5.94 14.94 8.64
N VAL A 76 -5.93 13.78 7.97
CA VAL A 76 -6.34 12.48 8.55
C VAL A 76 -5.18 11.49 8.72
N GLY A 77 -4.01 11.77 8.14
CA GLY A 77 -2.84 10.92 8.23
C GLY A 77 -1.85 11.18 7.10
N THR A 78 -0.91 10.27 6.95
CA THR A 78 0.10 10.25 5.88
C THR A 78 0.28 8.81 5.40
N LEU A 79 0.72 8.64 4.16
CA LEU A 79 1.03 7.30 3.63
C LEU A 79 2.12 6.61 4.46
N ARG A 80 3.10 7.35 4.99
CA ARG A 80 4.14 6.80 5.88
C ARG A 80 3.56 6.20 7.15
N GLN A 81 2.60 6.89 7.78
CA GLN A 81 1.93 6.39 8.98
C GLN A 81 1.18 5.10 8.69
N TRP A 82 0.32 5.11 7.66
CA TRP A 82 -0.48 3.93 7.32
C TRP A 82 0.38 2.76 6.83
N LEU A 83 1.46 3.02 6.09
CA LEU A 83 2.41 1.98 5.70
C LEU A 83 3.11 1.35 6.91
N ALA A 84 3.46 2.15 7.94
CA ALA A 84 4.07 1.64 9.16
C ALA A 84 3.09 0.84 10.04
N GLU A 85 1.78 1.11 9.91
CA GLU A 85 0.71 0.38 10.61
C GLU A 85 0.29 -0.90 9.88
N ALA A 86 0.53 -0.98 8.56
CA ALA A 86 0.17 -2.12 7.73
C ALA A 86 0.93 -3.39 8.14
N LYS A 87 0.18 -4.46 8.38
CA LYS A 87 0.73 -5.79 8.72
C LYS A 87 0.68 -6.77 7.56
N GLU A 88 -0.09 -6.45 6.53
CA GLU A 88 -0.32 -7.23 5.33
C GLU A 88 -0.49 -6.30 4.13
N PRO A 89 -0.26 -6.79 2.90
CA PRO A 89 -0.51 -6.01 1.69
C PRO A 89 -1.97 -5.57 1.60
N GLY A 90 -2.22 -4.34 1.16
CA GLY A 90 -3.58 -3.81 1.09
C GLY A 90 -3.64 -2.34 0.66
N TRP A 91 -4.85 -1.87 0.40
CA TRP A 91 -5.11 -0.47 0.07
C TRP A 91 -4.85 0.43 1.29
N LEU A 92 -4.18 1.56 1.06
CA LEU A 92 -3.85 2.56 2.08
C LEU A 92 -4.77 3.77 1.97
N ALA A 93 -4.85 4.38 0.79
CA ALA A 93 -5.60 5.59 0.53
C ALA A 93 -5.83 5.82 -0.96
N GLY A 94 -6.80 6.66 -1.28
CA GLY A 94 -7.14 7.05 -2.64
C GLY A 94 -7.50 8.53 -2.71
N THR A 95 -7.47 9.08 -3.91
CA THR A 95 -8.03 10.40 -4.22
C THR A 95 -9.06 10.26 -5.32
N GLU A 96 -10.28 10.76 -5.09
CA GLU A 96 -11.32 10.91 -6.13
C GLU A 96 -10.93 11.91 -7.24
#